data_AF-A0A6V7UVV1-F1
#
_entry.id   AF-A0A6V7UVV1-F1
#
_cell.length_a   1.000
_cell.length_b   1.000
_cell.length_c   1.000
_cell.angle_alpha   90.00
_cell.angle_beta   90.00
_cell.angle_gamma   90.00
#
_symmetry.space_group_name_H-M   'P 1'
#
loop_
_entity.id
_entity.type
_entity.pdbx_description
1 polymer ?
#
loop_
_entity_poly.entity_id
_entity_poly.type
_entity_poly.pdbx_seq_one_letter_code
_entity_poly.pdbx_strand_id
1 'polypeptide(L)'
;MPHILFCRSVSRVGTFIGKQTSINSTCKFSNVEADTFKLQEFAGKYLGNKKVLFTERLEFRTPKDCDAMPIYRCVDSNGNFLDENEEPKFTKEVAQKIYMEMTKLNTMDKILYESQRQGRISFYMTSYGEEASHLGSAAALEPRDLIYGQYRETGVLLWRGFSLDQCMNQCYGNKLDPGKGKQMPVHYGDAGLNFVTISSPLTTQLPQAVGSAYSFKLSNPTKSFDQRRIVCVYFGEGAASEGDAHAAFNFAATLKCPVIFFCRNNGYAISTPTSEQYSGDGIAGKGIGYGIHTIRVDGNDVFAVYNATKAARVLALTNCPVLIEAMTYRLGHHSTSDDSTAYRSADEVKEWTELDLPILRYRKFLESKGWWNMEMDKQWLSKIKSEVLESFNKAEKVKKLPPDELFNDVYAEIPEALKKQKTELLNHLEKYGERYPELENFEK
;
A
#
# COMPACT_ATOMS: atom_id res chain seq x y z
N MET A 1 -34.03 22.30 -25.62
CA MET A 1 -32.77 22.19 -26.40
C MET A 1 -31.94 23.41 -26.08
N PRO A 2 -30.60 23.32 -25.89
CA PRO A 2 -29.64 22.29 -26.34
C PRO A 2 -29.16 21.37 -25.19
N HIS A 3 -29.13 20.04 -25.36
CA HIS A 3 -28.03 19.24 -25.91
C HIS A 3 -26.67 19.41 -25.19
N ILE A 4 -26.55 18.76 -24.03
CA ILE A 4 -25.25 18.38 -23.45
C ILE A 4 -25.02 16.92 -23.81
N LEU A 5 -24.06 16.71 -24.72
CA LEU A 5 -23.55 15.40 -25.10
C LEU A 5 -22.87 14.75 -23.89
N PHE A 6 -23.58 13.86 -23.21
CA PHE A 6 -22.92 12.83 -22.40
C PHE A 6 -22.15 11.92 -23.36
N CYS A 7 -20.82 12.03 -23.33
CA CYS A 7 -19.93 11.14 -24.03
C CYS A 7 -20.18 9.71 -23.52
N ARG A 8 -20.91 8.93 -24.31
CA ARG A 8 -21.12 7.50 -24.15
C ARG A 8 -19.79 6.79 -24.43
N SER A 9 -18.97 6.60 -23.39
CA SER A 9 -17.85 5.65 -23.46
C SER A 9 -17.39 5.18 -22.08
N VAL A 10 -18.31 4.69 -21.25
CA VAL A 10 -17.97 3.77 -20.15
C VAL A 10 -19.10 2.73 -20.05
N SER A 11 -19.25 1.93 -21.10
CA SER A 11 -20.16 0.79 -21.11
C SER A 11 -19.50 -0.35 -21.88
N ARG A 12 -18.45 -0.90 -21.28
CA ARG A 12 -17.88 -2.21 -21.60
C ARG A 12 -16.96 -2.63 -20.45
N VAL A 13 -17.49 -2.66 -19.22
CA VAL A 13 -17.08 -3.74 -18.32
C VAL A 13 -17.82 -4.94 -18.89
N GLY A 14 -17.16 -5.63 -19.83
CA GLY A 14 -17.65 -6.89 -20.33
C GLY A 14 -17.88 -7.77 -19.13
N THR A 15 -19.11 -8.20 -18.94
CA THR A 15 -19.44 -9.37 -18.16
C THR A 15 -18.66 -10.53 -18.79
N PHE A 16 -17.42 -10.74 -18.34
CA PHE A 16 -16.80 -12.05 -18.37
C PHE A 16 -17.58 -12.91 -17.36
N ILE A 17 -18.81 -13.25 -17.75
CA ILE A 17 -19.37 -14.52 -17.39
C ILE A 17 -18.45 -15.48 -18.13
N GLY A 18 -17.40 -15.93 -17.44
CA GLY A 18 -16.64 -17.08 -17.88
C GLY A 18 -17.66 -18.12 -18.31
N LYS A 19 -17.50 -18.65 -19.53
CA LYS A 19 -18.21 -19.85 -19.94
C LYS A 19 -18.18 -20.78 -18.75
N GLN A 20 -19.34 -21.03 -18.14
CA GLN A 20 -19.52 -22.10 -17.17
C GLN A 20 -18.90 -23.32 -17.83
N THR A 21 -17.69 -23.67 -17.38
CA THR A 21 -17.17 -25.00 -17.56
C THR A 21 -18.29 -25.91 -17.07
N SER A 22 -18.72 -26.80 -17.95
CA SER A 22 -19.87 -27.67 -17.74
C SER A 22 -19.67 -28.48 -16.47
N ILE A 23 -20.19 -27.96 -15.35
CA ILE A 23 -20.41 -28.75 -14.15
C ILE A 23 -21.45 -29.79 -14.57
N ASN A 24 -21.06 -31.06 -14.55
CA ASN A 24 -21.98 -32.17 -14.74
C ASN A 24 -23.24 -31.93 -13.89
N SER A 25 -24.34 -31.63 -14.57
CA SER A 25 -25.59 -31.13 -13.98
C SER A 25 -26.34 -32.25 -13.27
N THR A 26 -25.94 -32.53 -12.02
CA THR A 26 -26.74 -33.43 -11.17
C THR A 26 -27.31 -32.73 -9.93
N CYS A 27 -26.98 -31.46 -9.67
CA CYS A 27 -27.59 -30.74 -8.54
C CYS A 27 -29.09 -30.50 -8.81
N LYS A 28 -29.96 -31.17 -8.05
CA LYS A 28 -31.41 -30.95 -8.09
C LYS A 28 -31.75 -29.76 -7.20
N PHE A 29 -32.05 -28.62 -7.83
CA PHE A 29 -32.59 -27.45 -7.14
C PHE A 29 -34.08 -27.63 -6.88
N SER A 30 -34.53 -27.35 -5.65
CA SER A 30 -35.94 -27.44 -5.29
C SER A 30 -36.64 -26.11 -5.55
N ASN A 31 -37.67 -26.12 -6.38
CA ASN A 31 -38.46 -24.94 -6.77
C ASN A 31 -39.95 -25.15 -6.43
N VAL A 32 -40.23 -25.54 -5.19
CA VAL A 32 -41.61 -25.70 -4.70
C VAL A 32 -42.24 -24.32 -4.51
N GLU A 33 -43.33 -24.03 -5.23
CA GLU A 33 -44.01 -22.72 -5.19
C GLU A 33 -44.42 -22.30 -3.78
N ALA A 34 -44.85 -23.25 -2.94
CA ALA A 34 -45.23 -23.02 -1.55
C ALA A 34 -44.10 -22.39 -0.70
N ASP A 35 -42.84 -22.56 -1.11
CA ASP A 35 -41.65 -22.09 -0.39
C ASP A 35 -41.04 -20.82 -0.99
N THR A 36 -41.66 -20.25 -2.03
CA THR A 36 -41.19 -19.01 -2.68
C THR A 36 -41.08 -17.85 -1.69
N PHE A 37 -41.98 -17.77 -0.72
CA PHE A 37 -41.93 -16.75 0.33
C PHE A 37 -40.64 -16.86 1.16
N LYS A 38 -40.18 -18.07 1.48
CA LYS A 38 -38.93 -18.28 2.24
C LYS A 38 -37.72 -17.83 1.43
N LEU A 39 -37.67 -18.15 0.13
CA LEU A 39 -36.60 -17.70 -0.74
C LEU A 39 -36.57 -16.16 -0.86
N GLN A 40 -37.73 -15.52 -0.95
CA GLN A 40 -37.84 -14.06 -0.95
C GLN A 40 -37.40 -13.44 0.38
N GLU A 41 -37.87 -13.97 1.52
CA GLU A 41 -37.42 -13.55 2.86
C GLU A 41 -35.91 -13.73 3.02
N PHE A 42 -35.36 -14.87 2.59
CA PHE A 42 -33.93 -15.16 2.72
C PHE A 42 -33.07 -14.27 1.84
N ALA A 43 -33.47 -14.07 0.58
CA ALA A 43 -32.83 -13.14 -0.32
C ALA A 43 -32.85 -11.72 0.27
N GLY A 44 -34.02 -11.22 0.64
CA GLY A 44 -34.22 -9.82 1.05
C GLY A 44 -33.61 -9.48 2.40
N LYS A 45 -33.88 -10.28 3.42
CA LYS A 45 -33.53 -9.98 4.82
C LYS A 45 -32.12 -10.42 5.20
N TYR A 46 -31.68 -11.58 4.72
CA TYR A 46 -30.45 -12.21 5.21
C TYR A 46 -29.29 -12.16 4.21
N LEU A 47 -29.58 -12.26 2.91
CA LEU A 47 -28.56 -12.47 1.88
C LEU A 47 -28.37 -11.28 0.93
N GLY A 48 -28.78 -10.08 1.36
CA GLY A 48 -28.48 -8.83 0.65
C GLY A 48 -29.07 -8.77 -0.76
N ASN A 49 -30.29 -9.27 -0.93
CA ASN A 49 -31.02 -9.38 -2.21
C ASN A 49 -30.33 -10.26 -3.27
N LYS A 50 -29.45 -11.18 -2.87
CA LYS A 50 -28.86 -12.18 -3.79
C LYS A 50 -29.91 -13.19 -4.23
N LYS A 51 -29.73 -13.77 -5.43
CA LYS A 51 -30.53 -14.91 -5.88
C LYS A 51 -30.25 -16.12 -4.98
N VAL A 52 -31.31 -16.69 -4.39
CA VAL A 52 -31.25 -17.85 -3.49
C VAL A 52 -32.05 -18.99 -4.10
N LEU A 53 -31.54 -20.22 -3.96
CA LEU A 53 -32.21 -21.46 -4.35
C LEU A 53 -32.05 -22.49 -3.23
N PHE A 54 -33.04 -23.36 -3.04
CA PHE A 54 -32.88 -24.57 -2.24
C PHE A 54 -32.22 -25.68 -3.07
N THR A 55 -31.44 -26.53 -2.41
CA THR A 55 -30.93 -27.79 -2.99
C THR A 55 -31.38 -28.95 -2.12
N GLU A 56 -31.71 -30.07 -2.77
CA GLU A 56 -32.09 -31.32 -2.09
C GLU A 56 -30.87 -32.20 -1.79
N ARG A 57 -29.68 -31.76 -2.21
CA ARG A 57 -28.42 -32.48 -2.00
C ARG A 57 -27.59 -31.80 -0.94
N LEU A 58 -27.10 -32.60 0.00
CA LEU A 58 -26.09 -32.20 0.98
C LEU A 58 -24.75 -32.13 0.27
N GLU A 59 -24.35 -30.93 -0.13
CA GLU A 59 -23.08 -30.67 -0.82
C GLU A 59 -22.36 -29.51 -0.12
N PHE A 60 -21.14 -29.76 0.34
CA PHE A 60 -20.25 -28.70 0.80
C PHE A 60 -19.62 -28.01 -0.41
N ARG A 61 -19.43 -26.69 -0.33
CA ARG A 61 -18.56 -25.98 -1.27
C ARG A 61 -17.13 -26.12 -0.82
N THR A 62 -16.34 -26.91 -1.55
CA THR A 62 -14.92 -27.11 -1.25
C THR A 62 -14.09 -25.99 -1.89
N PRO A 63 -13.24 -25.27 -1.14
CA PRO A 63 -12.40 -24.22 -1.71
C PRO A 63 -11.47 -24.68 -2.84
N LYS A 64 -11.00 -25.93 -2.80
CA LYS A 64 -10.13 -26.52 -3.83
C LYS A 64 -10.81 -26.71 -5.19
N ASP A 65 -12.14 -26.76 -5.20
CA ASP A 65 -12.93 -26.93 -6.43
C ASP A 65 -13.29 -25.57 -7.06
N CYS A 66 -12.95 -24.46 -6.39
CA CYS A 66 -13.14 -23.11 -6.89
C CYS A 66 -11.88 -22.64 -7.62
N ASP A 67 -12.05 -22.10 -8.84
CA ASP A 67 -10.97 -21.40 -9.52
C ASP A 67 -10.50 -20.19 -8.70
N ALA A 68 -9.19 -19.95 -8.68
CA ALA A 68 -8.61 -18.77 -8.06
C ALA A 68 -9.02 -17.49 -8.82
N MET A 69 -9.13 -16.38 -8.10
CA MET A 69 -9.36 -15.08 -8.72
C MET A 69 -8.23 -14.76 -9.71
N PRO A 70 -8.57 -14.40 -10.97
CA PRO A 70 -7.57 -14.12 -11.98
C PRO A 70 -6.74 -12.88 -11.62
N ILE A 71 -5.48 -12.86 -12.08
CA ILE A 71 -4.55 -11.76 -11.90
C ILE A 71 -4.66 -10.83 -13.11
N TYR A 72 -5.17 -9.61 -12.91
CA TYR A 72 -5.25 -8.60 -13.96
C TYR A 72 -3.85 -8.05 -14.28
N ARG A 73 -3.49 -8.04 -15.56
CA ARG A 73 -2.25 -7.49 -16.10
C ARG A 73 -2.53 -6.74 -17.40
N CYS A 74 -1.74 -5.71 -17.68
CA CYS A 74 -1.79 -4.90 -18.90
C CYS A 74 -0.63 -5.24 -19.85
N VAL A 75 0.55 -5.52 -19.30
CA VAL A 75 1.75 -5.83 -20.07
C VAL A 75 2.31 -7.23 -19.74
N ASP A 76 3.09 -7.78 -20.66
CA ASP A 76 3.95 -8.94 -20.39
C ASP A 76 5.27 -8.53 -19.68
N SER A 77 6.11 -9.50 -19.31
CA SER A 77 7.43 -9.27 -18.69
C SER A 77 8.44 -8.54 -19.60
N ASN A 78 8.10 -8.36 -20.89
CA ASN A 78 8.86 -7.54 -21.83
C ASN A 78 8.33 -6.11 -21.95
N GLY A 79 7.27 -5.76 -21.23
CA GLY A 79 6.67 -4.42 -21.26
C GLY A 79 5.78 -4.18 -22.49
N ASN A 80 5.37 -5.24 -23.20
CA ASN A 80 4.45 -5.12 -24.33
C ASN A 80 3.00 -5.21 -23.85
N PHE A 81 2.13 -4.34 -24.35
CA PHE A 81 0.70 -4.40 -24.05
C PHE A 81 0.05 -5.65 -24.64
N LEU A 82 -0.77 -6.30 -23.82
CA LEU A 82 -1.58 -7.46 -24.20
C LEU A 82 -2.92 -7.06 -24.81
N ASP A 83 -3.43 -5.90 -24.41
CA ASP A 83 -4.59 -5.22 -24.99
C ASP A 83 -4.28 -3.72 -25.02
N GLU A 84 -4.19 -3.14 -26.22
CA GLU A 84 -3.90 -1.71 -26.41
C GLU A 84 -4.98 -0.80 -25.81
N ASN A 85 -6.21 -1.29 -25.60
CA ASN A 85 -7.27 -0.51 -24.97
C ASN A 85 -7.05 -0.28 -23.47
N GLU A 86 -6.19 -1.10 -22.86
CA GLU A 86 -5.83 -1.01 -21.44
C GLU A 86 -4.62 -0.09 -21.21
N GLU A 87 -3.98 0.43 -22.28
CA GLU A 87 -2.89 1.41 -22.16
C GLU A 87 -3.40 2.75 -21.58
N PRO A 88 -2.93 3.17 -20.39
CA PRO A 88 -3.29 4.47 -19.85
C PRO A 88 -2.74 5.59 -20.73
N LYS A 89 -3.52 6.65 -20.92
CA LYS A 89 -3.11 7.84 -21.67
C LYS A 89 -2.14 8.71 -20.87
N PHE A 90 -0.98 8.18 -20.52
CA PHE A 90 0.09 8.93 -19.86
C PHE A 90 0.73 9.92 -20.84
N THR A 91 1.04 11.11 -20.35
CA THR A 91 2.01 11.96 -21.04
C THR A 91 3.41 11.39 -20.82
N LYS A 92 4.34 11.74 -21.72
CA LYS A 92 5.74 11.32 -21.60
C LYS A 92 6.34 11.71 -20.25
N GLU A 93 6.00 12.89 -19.73
CA GLU A 93 6.50 13.43 -18.47
C GLU A 93 6.02 12.60 -17.27
N VAL A 94 4.74 12.21 -17.25
CA VAL A 94 4.18 11.36 -16.20
C VAL A 94 4.82 9.98 -16.23
N ALA A 95 4.96 9.40 -17.42
CA ALA A 95 5.56 8.08 -17.58
C ALA A 95 7.04 8.08 -17.13
N GLN A 96 7.83 9.08 -17.56
CA GLN A 96 9.21 9.24 -17.10
C GLN A 96 9.29 9.46 -15.58
N LYS A 97 8.40 10.29 -15.01
CA LYS A 97 8.36 10.53 -13.56
C LYS A 97 8.18 9.23 -12.78
N ILE A 98 7.27 8.34 -13.20
CA ILE A 98 7.05 7.05 -12.52
C ILE A 98 8.36 6.24 -12.48
N TYR A 99 9.04 6.09 -13.62
CA TYR A 99 10.32 5.38 -13.68
C TYR A 99 11.41 6.02 -12.80
N MET A 100 11.50 7.35 -12.86
CA MET A 100 12.45 8.11 -12.07
C MET A 100 12.21 7.95 -10.57
N GLU A 101 10.97 7.94 -10.11
CA GLU A 101 10.66 7.72 -8.68
C GLU A 101 10.91 6.27 -8.24
N MET A 102 10.64 5.26 -9.08
CA MET A 102 10.99 3.87 -8.75
C MET A 102 12.50 3.68 -8.61
N THR A 103 13.29 4.24 -9.53
CA THR A 103 14.76 4.15 -9.50
C THR A 103 15.39 5.02 -8.41
N LYS A 104 14.76 6.16 -8.05
CA LYS A 104 15.12 6.96 -6.88
C LYS A 104 14.95 6.16 -5.59
N LEU A 105 13.79 5.53 -5.41
CA LEU A 105 13.52 4.67 -4.25
C LEU A 105 14.57 3.57 -4.14
N ASN A 106 14.82 2.84 -5.24
CA ASN A 106 15.80 1.75 -5.27
C ASN A 106 17.24 2.24 -4.94
N THR A 107 17.63 3.40 -5.45
CA THR A 107 18.95 4.01 -5.16
C THR A 107 19.07 4.42 -3.70
N MET A 108 18.03 5.05 -3.16
CA MET A 108 17.96 5.44 -1.75
C MET A 108 18.05 4.22 -0.83
N ASP A 109 17.28 3.17 -1.15
CA ASP A 109 17.26 1.93 -0.39
C ASP A 109 18.64 1.28 -0.31
N LYS A 110 19.39 1.26 -1.43
CA LYS A 110 20.74 0.71 -1.44
C LYS A 110 21.69 1.46 -0.50
N ILE A 111 21.61 2.79 -0.48
CA ILE A 111 22.48 3.64 0.34
C ILE A 111 22.11 3.53 1.83
N LEU A 112 20.82 3.60 2.16
CA LEU A 112 20.37 3.54 3.56
C LEU A 112 20.47 2.14 4.17
N TYR A 113 20.27 1.09 3.37
CA TYR A 113 20.54 -0.28 3.82
C TYR A 113 22.00 -0.46 4.23
N GLU A 114 22.95 0.01 3.39
CA GLU A 114 24.38 -0.05 3.69
C GLU A 114 24.76 0.85 4.87
N SER A 115 24.16 2.04 4.98
CA SER A 115 24.32 2.92 6.16
C SER A 115 23.96 2.20 7.46
N GLN A 116 22.86 1.43 7.45
CA GLN A 116 22.46 0.64 8.60
C GLN A 116 23.48 -0.47 8.90
N ARG A 117 24.03 -1.15 7.88
CA ARG A 117 25.09 -2.17 8.06
C ARG A 117 26.36 -1.60 8.71
N GLN A 118 26.61 -0.30 8.52
CA GLN A 118 27.71 0.44 9.16
C GLN A 118 27.36 1.00 10.56
N GLY A 119 26.12 0.79 11.04
CA GLY A 119 25.66 1.29 12.33
C GLY A 119 25.38 2.80 12.38
N ARG A 120 25.31 3.48 11.23
CA ARG A 120 25.05 4.93 11.17
C ARG A 120 23.58 5.27 11.42
N ILE A 121 22.67 4.35 11.09
CA ILE A 121 21.26 4.37 11.47
C ILE A 121 20.90 3.04 12.13
N SER A 122 19.87 3.03 12.98
CA SER A 122 19.56 1.85 13.80
C SER A 122 18.83 0.74 13.05
N PHE A 123 18.01 1.10 12.06
CA PHE A 123 17.12 0.18 11.36
C PHE A 123 16.86 0.66 9.93
N TYR A 124 16.58 -0.27 9.00
CA TYR A 124 16.10 0.07 7.68
C TYR A 124 15.29 -1.07 7.04
N MET A 125 14.41 -0.72 6.09
CA MET A 125 13.63 -1.65 5.27
C MET A 125 13.65 -1.16 3.83
N THR A 126 14.01 -2.05 2.90
CA THR A 126 14.01 -1.72 1.47
C THR A 126 12.65 -2.00 0.84
N SER A 127 12.40 -1.49 -0.35
CA SER A 127 11.14 -1.67 -1.10
C SER A 127 11.32 -2.52 -2.36
N TYR A 128 12.42 -3.28 -2.46
CA TYR A 128 12.78 -4.03 -3.65
C TYR A 128 11.71 -5.03 -4.07
N GLY A 129 11.25 -4.89 -5.31
CA GLY A 129 10.20 -5.71 -5.94
C GLY A 129 8.82 -5.08 -5.84
N GLU A 130 8.61 -4.12 -4.93
CA GLU A 130 7.30 -3.54 -4.67
C GLU A 130 7.14 -2.12 -5.27
N GLU A 131 8.14 -1.63 -6.02
CA GLU A 131 8.17 -0.27 -6.55
C GLU A 131 6.98 0.02 -7.49
N ALA A 132 6.63 -0.92 -8.39
CA ALA A 132 5.50 -0.75 -9.29
C ALA A 132 4.16 -0.64 -8.53
N SER A 133 4.00 -1.43 -7.47
CA SER A 133 2.80 -1.40 -6.62
C SER A 133 2.63 -0.04 -5.95
N HIS A 134 3.71 0.57 -5.45
CA HIS A 134 3.69 1.89 -4.83
C HIS A 134 3.42 3.01 -5.82
N LEU A 135 4.19 3.05 -6.92
CA LEU A 135 4.16 4.18 -7.84
C LEU A 135 2.94 4.13 -8.77
N GLY A 136 2.51 2.93 -9.19
CA GLY A 136 1.28 2.76 -9.96
C GLY A 136 0.04 3.20 -9.18
N SER A 137 -0.07 2.82 -7.91
CA SER A 137 -1.23 3.18 -7.09
C SER A 137 -1.20 4.67 -6.72
N ALA A 138 -0.05 5.21 -6.32
CA ALA A 138 0.09 6.61 -5.95
C ALA A 138 -0.20 7.56 -7.12
N ALA A 139 0.18 7.18 -8.35
CA ALA A 139 -0.13 7.94 -9.56
C ALA A 139 -1.63 7.99 -9.89
N ALA A 140 -2.40 6.98 -9.47
CA ALA A 140 -3.84 6.91 -9.71
C ALA A 140 -4.67 7.73 -8.70
N LEU A 141 -4.10 8.05 -7.53
CA LEU A 141 -4.73 8.81 -6.46
C LEU A 141 -4.58 10.32 -6.66
N GLU A 142 -5.46 11.10 -6.03
CA GLU A 142 -5.31 12.55 -5.97
C GLU A 142 -4.52 12.99 -4.73
N PRO A 143 -3.84 14.15 -4.75
CA PRO A 143 -3.14 14.69 -3.58
C PRO A 143 -4.03 14.87 -2.34
N ARG A 144 -5.33 15.07 -2.54
CA ARG A 144 -6.32 15.21 -1.47
C ARG A 144 -6.71 13.89 -0.81
N ASP A 145 -6.45 12.73 -1.43
CA ASP A 145 -6.82 11.44 -0.84
C ASP A 145 -5.93 11.16 0.37
N LEU A 146 -6.51 10.64 1.46
CA LEU A 146 -5.75 10.29 2.65
C LEU A 146 -5.08 8.92 2.47
N ILE A 147 -3.83 8.79 2.90
CA ILE A 147 -3.08 7.54 2.85
C ILE A 147 -2.72 7.08 4.25
N TYR A 148 -2.98 5.81 4.52
CA TYR A 148 -2.40 5.07 5.63
C TYR A 148 -1.47 4.00 5.05
N GLY A 149 -0.24 3.90 5.57
CA GLY A 149 0.71 2.85 5.19
C GLY A 149 0.95 1.85 6.31
N GLN A 150 1.81 0.88 6.06
CA GLN A 150 2.29 -0.09 7.03
C GLN A 150 3.75 0.17 7.40
N TYR A 151 4.66 0.21 6.44
CA TYR A 151 6.10 0.56 6.60
C TYR A 151 6.91 0.39 5.30
N ARG A 152 6.32 -0.08 4.20
CA ARG A 152 7.03 -0.27 2.91
C ARG A 152 6.63 0.76 1.87
N GLU A 153 5.70 1.66 2.18
CA GLU A 153 5.08 2.60 1.23
C GLU A 153 5.93 3.85 0.91
N THR A 154 7.25 3.78 1.04
CA THR A 154 8.16 4.93 0.79
C THR A 154 8.01 5.47 -0.63
N GLY A 155 7.77 4.61 -1.63
CA GLY A 155 7.50 5.04 -3.00
C GLY A 155 6.27 5.93 -3.14
N VAL A 156 5.24 5.72 -2.32
CA VAL A 156 4.01 6.53 -2.31
C VAL A 156 4.31 7.95 -1.78
N LEU A 157 5.13 8.04 -0.73
CA LEU A 157 5.60 9.31 -0.17
C LEU A 157 6.45 10.10 -1.17
N LEU A 158 7.44 9.45 -1.80
CA LEU A 158 8.29 10.06 -2.82
C LEU A 158 7.45 10.61 -3.99
N TRP A 159 6.47 9.85 -4.47
CA TRP A 159 5.54 10.31 -5.51
C TRP A 159 4.80 11.59 -5.14
N ARG A 160 4.39 11.70 -3.87
CA ARG A 160 3.68 12.85 -3.30
C ARG A 160 4.60 14.03 -2.97
N GLY A 161 5.92 13.88 -3.14
CA GLY A 161 6.88 14.96 -2.94
C GLY A 161 7.57 14.96 -1.58
N PHE A 162 7.49 13.86 -0.82
CA PHE A 162 8.34 13.69 0.35
C PHE A 162 9.81 13.67 -0.10
N SER A 163 10.60 14.57 0.45
CA SER A 163 11.97 14.82 -0.02
C SER A 163 12.97 13.78 0.51
N LEU A 164 14.09 13.62 -0.20
CA LEU A 164 15.22 12.82 0.28
C LEU A 164 15.70 13.31 1.65
N ASP A 165 15.79 14.63 1.84
CA ASP A 165 16.13 15.23 3.14
C ASP A 165 15.18 14.76 4.25
N GLN A 166 13.86 14.75 4.02
CA GLN A 166 12.89 14.27 5.01
C GLN A 166 13.06 12.77 5.31
N CYS A 167 13.31 11.93 4.29
CA CYS A 167 13.64 10.52 4.51
C CYS A 167 14.86 10.36 5.41
N MET A 168 15.96 11.04 5.07
CA MET A 168 17.21 10.95 5.81
C MET A 168 17.05 11.47 7.24
N ASN A 169 16.42 12.63 7.42
CA ASN A 169 16.25 13.24 8.74
C ASN A 169 15.45 12.35 9.68
N GLN A 170 14.41 11.68 9.19
CA GLN A 170 13.64 10.72 9.97
C GLN A 170 14.47 9.48 10.34
N CYS A 171 15.23 8.91 9.40
CA CYS A 171 16.11 7.77 9.69
C CYS A 171 17.23 8.09 10.69
N TYR A 172 17.76 9.31 10.68
CA TYR A 172 18.76 9.77 11.64
C TYR A 172 18.15 10.23 12.98
N GLY A 173 16.83 10.43 13.03
CA GLY A 173 16.13 11.02 14.18
C GLY A 173 16.70 12.38 14.57
N ASN A 174 17.13 13.17 13.59
CA ASN A 174 17.75 14.47 13.82
C ASN A 174 16.68 15.56 13.98
N LYS A 175 17.07 16.78 14.34
CA LYS A 175 16.11 17.87 14.64
C LYS A 175 15.22 18.33 13.48
N LEU A 176 15.59 17.99 12.25
CA LEU A 176 14.83 18.33 11.06
C LEU A 176 13.80 17.25 10.72
N ASP A 177 13.75 16.15 11.49
CA ASP A 177 12.67 15.17 11.42
C ASP A 177 11.35 15.79 11.90
N PRO A 178 10.29 15.82 11.07
CA PRO A 178 8.96 16.22 11.50
C PRO A 178 8.42 15.35 12.65
N GLY A 179 8.85 14.09 12.73
CA GLY A 179 8.57 13.15 13.83
C GLY A 179 9.43 13.35 15.08
N LYS A 180 10.31 14.35 15.07
CA LYS A 180 11.16 14.77 16.20
C LYS A 180 12.07 13.67 16.75
N GLY A 181 12.44 12.70 15.92
CA GLY A 181 13.29 11.57 16.30
C GLY A 181 12.64 10.60 17.29
N LYS A 182 11.30 10.62 17.43
CA LYS A 182 10.57 9.84 18.44
C LYS A 182 10.24 8.42 17.99
N GLN A 183 10.37 8.11 16.70
CA GLN A 183 10.06 6.79 16.14
C GLN A 183 11.27 6.13 15.49
N MET A 184 11.18 4.81 15.34
CA MET A 184 12.16 4.01 14.61
C MET A 184 12.32 4.51 13.16
N PRO A 185 13.50 4.38 12.54
CA PRO A 185 13.68 4.68 11.12
C PRO A 185 12.62 4.01 10.23
N VAL A 186 12.29 4.65 9.10
CA VAL A 186 11.26 4.23 8.13
C VAL A 186 9.81 4.47 8.60
N HIS A 187 9.61 5.04 9.79
CA HIS A 187 8.29 5.47 10.28
C HIS A 187 7.91 6.87 9.80
N TYR A 188 7.82 7.02 8.48
CA TYR A 188 7.53 8.30 7.84
C TYR A 188 6.08 8.76 8.04
N GLY A 189 5.86 10.07 7.92
CA GLY A 189 4.54 10.70 7.96
C GLY A 189 4.61 12.16 7.55
N ASP A 190 3.58 12.67 6.88
CA ASP A 190 3.49 14.07 6.51
C ASP A 190 2.02 14.49 6.31
N ALA A 191 1.55 15.38 7.19
CA ALA A 191 0.17 15.88 7.15
C ALA A 191 -0.10 16.72 5.88
N GLY A 192 0.88 17.48 5.41
CA GLY A 192 0.77 18.28 4.18
C GLY A 192 0.63 17.42 2.92
N LEU A 193 1.21 16.22 2.94
CA LEU A 193 1.08 15.22 1.89
C LEU A 193 -0.12 14.27 2.07
N ASN A 194 -0.99 14.49 3.06
CA ASN A 194 -2.08 13.59 3.43
C ASN A 194 -1.60 12.13 3.61
N PHE A 195 -0.44 11.94 4.25
CA PHE A 195 0.10 10.63 4.58
C PHE A 195 0.22 10.50 6.10
N VAL A 196 -0.60 9.62 6.68
CA VAL A 196 -0.63 9.40 8.13
C VAL A 196 0.64 8.69 8.57
N THR A 197 1.23 9.17 9.68
CA THR A 197 2.47 8.63 10.22
C THR A 197 2.37 7.14 10.50
N ILE A 198 3.37 6.40 10.03
CA ILE A 198 3.51 4.96 10.24
C ILE A 198 3.68 4.62 11.72
N SER A 199 3.12 3.48 12.13
CA SER A 199 3.35 2.85 13.44
C SER A 199 3.70 1.37 13.26
N SER A 200 4.55 0.83 14.15
CA SER A 200 4.98 -0.58 14.07
C SER A 200 3.87 -1.62 14.21
N PRO A 201 2.86 -1.45 15.10
CA PRO A 201 1.83 -2.47 15.29
C PRO A 201 1.04 -2.70 14.00
N LEU A 202 1.10 -3.95 13.51
CA LEU A 202 0.47 -4.33 12.26
C LEU A 202 -1.04 -4.08 12.31
N THR A 203 -1.58 -3.67 11.17
CA THR A 203 -3.02 -3.65 10.87
C THR A 203 -3.84 -2.61 11.65
N THR A 204 -3.32 -2.03 12.73
CA THR A 204 -3.99 -0.97 13.51
C THR A 204 -4.46 0.21 12.64
N GLN A 205 -3.74 0.51 11.55
CA GLN A 205 -4.10 1.57 10.61
C GLN A 205 -5.36 1.26 9.78
N LEU A 206 -5.75 0.00 9.63
CA LEU A 206 -6.90 -0.40 8.79
C LEU A 206 -8.23 0.10 9.37
N PRO A 207 -8.61 -0.20 10.62
CA PRO A 207 -9.85 0.33 11.18
C PRO A 207 -9.81 1.86 11.33
N GLN A 208 -8.63 2.45 11.59
CA GLN A 208 -8.45 3.91 11.62
C GLN A 208 -8.74 4.54 10.24
N ALA A 209 -8.23 3.94 9.16
CA ALA A 209 -8.50 4.35 7.79
C ALA A 209 -10.00 4.30 7.47
N VAL A 210 -10.71 3.28 7.94
CA VAL A 210 -12.16 3.16 7.79
C VAL A 210 -12.91 4.26 8.54
N GLY A 211 -12.47 4.62 9.75
CA GLY A 211 -13.04 5.73 10.51
C GLY A 211 -12.88 7.08 9.79
N SER A 212 -11.69 7.33 9.25
CA SER A 212 -11.40 8.52 8.43
C SER A 212 -12.25 8.55 7.15
N ALA A 213 -12.39 7.41 6.46
CA ALA A 213 -13.25 7.29 5.28
C ALA A 213 -14.72 7.54 5.62
N TYR A 214 -15.20 7.03 6.76
CA TYR A 214 -16.56 7.28 7.23
C TYR A 214 -16.79 8.77 7.49
N SER A 215 -15.84 9.46 8.11
CA SER A 215 -15.87 10.93 8.27
C SER A 215 -15.98 11.65 6.93
N PHE A 216 -15.22 11.23 5.91
CA PHE A 216 -15.32 11.81 4.57
C PHE A 216 -16.71 11.59 3.97
N LYS A 217 -17.29 10.40 4.11
CA LYS A 217 -18.67 10.13 3.69
C LYS A 217 -19.68 11.04 4.37
N LEU A 218 -19.59 11.23 5.69
CA LEU A 218 -20.50 12.12 6.43
C LEU A 218 -20.39 13.58 5.95
N SER A 219 -19.21 13.99 5.46
CA SER A 219 -19.00 15.32 4.88
C SER A 219 -19.44 15.46 3.42
N ASN A 220 -19.79 14.36 2.72
CA ASN A 220 -20.14 14.41 1.29
C ASN A 220 -21.42 15.20 0.94
N PRO A 221 -22.49 15.24 1.77
CA PRO A 221 -23.69 16.02 1.45
C PRO A 221 -23.44 17.52 1.24
N THR A 222 -22.34 18.06 1.78
CA THR A 222 -21.96 19.48 1.62
C THR A 222 -20.93 19.71 0.51
N LYS A 223 -20.53 18.68 -0.23
CA LYS A 223 -19.45 18.72 -1.22
C LYS A 223 -19.93 18.31 -2.61
N SER A 224 -19.47 19.04 -3.62
CA SER A 224 -19.55 18.58 -5.01
C SER A 224 -18.69 17.32 -5.21
N PHE A 225 -18.99 16.53 -6.24
CA PHE A 225 -18.34 15.22 -6.44
C PHE A 225 -16.81 15.34 -6.61
N ASP A 226 -16.33 16.39 -7.27
CA ASP A 226 -14.91 16.72 -7.47
C ASP A 226 -14.18 17.17 -6.20
N GLN A 227 -14.92 17.55 -5.15
CA GLN A 227 -14.36 17.91 -3.84
C GLN A 227 -14.31 16.73 -2.87
N ARG A 228 -14.91 15.59 -3.24
CA ARG A 228 -14.87 14.37 -2.44
C ARG A 228 -13.48 13.75 -2.49
N ARG A 229 -13.15 13.02 -1.43
CA ARG A 229 -11.86 12.34 -1.26
C ARG A 229 -12.11 10.96 -0.68
N ILE A 230 -11.16 10.06 -0.92
CA ILE A 230 -11.19 8.70 -0.37
C ILE A 230 -10.06 8.51 0.64
N VAL A 231 -10.05 7.35 1.29
CA VAL A 231 -8.88 6.83 1.99
C VAL A 231 -8.31 5.65 1.21
N CYS A 232 -7.00 5.60 1.01
CA CYS A 232 -6.29 4.41 0.55
C CYS A 232 -5.41 3.89 1.69
N VAL A 233 -5.56 2.62 2.05
CA VAL A 233 -4.80 2.00 3.15
C VAL A 233 -4.03 0.78 2.64
N TYR A 234 -2.71 0.78 2.88
CA TYR A 234 -1.80 -0.29 2.48
C TYR A 234 -1.51 -1.26 3.62
N PHE A 235 -1.33 -2.53 3.27
CA PHE A 235 -0.94 -3.60 4.20
C PHE A 235 -0.43 -4.83 3.45
N GLY A 236 0.40 -5.63 4.11
CA GLY A 236 0.88 -6.92 3.60
C GLY A 236 -0.12 -8.06 3.81
N GLU A 237 0.07 -9.18 3.15
CA GLU A 237 -0.79 -10.37 3.31
C GLU A 237 -0.71 -10.97 4.73
N GLY A 238 0.45 -10.91 5.39
CA GLY A 238 0.58 -11.30 6.78
C GLY A 238 -0.19 -10.41 7.76
N ALA A 239 -0.20 -9.09 7.51
CA ALA A 239 -1.00 -8.15 8.30
C ALA A 239 -2.51 -8.44 8.16
N ALA A 240 -2.95 -8.99 7.03
CA ALA A 240 -4.33 -9.39 6.79
C ALA A 240 -4.80 -10.62 7.60
N SER A 241 -3.92 -11.21 8.42
CA SER A 241 -4.27 -12.27 9.39
C SER A 241 -4.62 -11.72 10.78
N GLU A 242 -4.31 -10.45 11.06
CA GLU A 242 -4.68 -9.78 12.31
C GLU A 242 -6.19 -9.54 12.42
N GLY A 243 -6.71 -9.52 13.66
CA GLY A 243 -8.13 -9.27 13.93
C GLY A 243 -8.64 -7.91 13.44
N ASP A 244 -7.76 -6.90 13.45
CA ASP A 244 -8.09 -5.55 12.98
C ASP A 244 -8.41 -5.50 11.47
N ALA A 245 -7.87 -6.43 10.67
CA ALA A 245 -8.21 -6.52 9.24
C ALA A 245 -9.66 -6.97 9.06
N HIS A 246 -10.10 -7.98 9.82
CA HIS A 246 -11.48 -8.42 9.85
C HIS A 246 -12.43 -7.29 10.27
N ALA A 247 -12.08 -6.59 11.36
CA ALA A 247 -12.87 -5.45 11.85
C ALA A 247 -13.01 -4.36 10.79
N ALA A 248 -11.90 -3.97 10.16
CA ALA A 248 -11.89 -2.94 9.12
C ALA A 248 -12.70 -3.32 7.88
N PHE A 249 -12.53 -4.54 7.36
CA PHE A 249 -13.28 -5.00 6.18
C PHE A 249 -14.78 -5.00 6.46
N ASN A 250 -15.21 -5.52 7.61
CA ASN A 250 -16.62 -5.55 7.96
C ASN A 250 -17.21 -4.15 8.18
N PHE A 251 -16.50 -3.27 8.91
CA PHE A 251 -16.95 -1.90 9.15
C PHE A 251 -17.04 -1.11 7.84
N ALA A 252 -16.06 -1.23 6.95
CA ALA A 252 -16.08 -0.52 5.67
C ALA A 252 -17.28 -0.93 4.81
N ALA A 253 -17.60 -2.22 4.75
CA ALA A 253 -18.74 -2.74 3.99
C ALA A 253 -20.07 -2.28 4.58
N THR A 254 -20.29 -2.51 5.87
CA THR A 254 -21.56 -2.20 6.55
C THR A 254 -21.83 -0.69 6.64
N LEU A 255 -20.79 0.10 6.90
CA LEU A 255 -20.87 1.55 6.95
C LEU A 255 -20.74 2.21 5.57
N LYS A 256 -20.51 1.42 4.51
CA LYS A 256 -20.33 1.88 3.12
C LYS A 256 -19.29 3.00 3.03
N CYS A 257 -18.05 2.70 3.45
CA CYS A 257 -16.98 3.70 3.51
C CYS A 257 -16.28 3.90 2.14
N PRO A 258 -15.89 5.13 1.79
CA PRO A 258 -15.11 5.45 0.59
C PRO A 258 -13.62 5.11 0.80
N VAL A 259 -13.31 3.81 0.87
CA VAL A 259 -11.96 3.30 1.18
C VAL A 259 -11.48 2.28 0.15
N ILE A 260 -10.20 2.37 -0.21
CA ILE A 260 -9.46 1.34 -0.94
C ILE A 260 -8.55 0.64 0.06
N PHE A 261 -8.71 -0.68 0.18
CA PHE A 261 -7.78 -1.58 0.82
C PHE A 261 -6.79 -2.07 -0.24
N PHE A 262 -5.52 -1.72 -0.09
CA PHE A 262 -4.47 -2.12 -1.01
C PHE A 262 -3.54 -3.13 -0.33
N CYS A 263 -3.77 -4.41 -0.60
CA CYS A 263 -2.95 -5.50 -0.08
C CYS A 263 -1.75 -5.74 -1.01
N ARG A 264 -0.54 -5.69 -0.45
CA ARG A 264 0.70 -6.15 -1.11
C ARG A 264 0.93 -7.59 -0.68
N ASN A 265 0.70 -8.54 -1.59
CA ASN A 265 0.94 -9.96 -1.32
C ASN A 265 2.25 -10.36 -1.98
N ASN A 266 3.31 -10.42 -1.18
CA ASN A 266 4.67 -10.67 -1.65
C ASN A 266 5.18 -12.10 -1.33
N GLY A 267 4.28 -12.96 -0.84
CA GLY A 267 4.55 -14.35 -0.50
C GLY A 267 5.07 -14.60 0.92
N TYR A 268 5.48 -13.57 1.68
CA TYR A 268 6.16 -13.76 2.97
C TYR A 268 5.89 -12.68 4.02
N ALA A 269 5.50 -13.13 5.22
CA ALA A 269 5.51 -12.34 6.44
C ALA A 269 6.74 -12.68 7.29
N ILE A 270 7.79 -11.85 7.20
CA ILE A 270 9.14 -12.17 7.71
C ILE A 270 9.62 -13.49 7.08
N SER A 271 9.57 -14.60 7.83
CA SER A 271 9.94 -15.95 7.40
C SER A 271 8.76 -16.86 7.07
N THR A 272 7.54 -16.46 7.43
CA THR A 272 6.34 -17.28 7.24
C THR A 272 5.85 -17.18 5.79
N PRO A 273 5.90 -18.27 5.00
CA PRO A 273 5.35 -18.28 3.64
C PRO A 273 3.82 -18.24 3.67
N THR A 274 3.19 -17.84 2.56
CA THR A 274 1.72 -17.77 2.46
C THR A 274 1.00 -19.09 2.72
N SER A 275 1.64 -20.23 2.46
CA SER A 275 1.11 -21.57 2.76
C SER A 275 0.86 -21.80 4.25
N GLU A 276 1.58 -21.09 5.12
CA GLU A 276 1.41 -21.10 6.57
C GLU A 276 0.62 -19.89 7.08
N GLN A 277 0.38 -18.90 6.21
CA GLN A 277 -0.36 -17.68 6.54
C GLN A 277 -1.87 -17.85 6.36
N TYR A 278 -2.29 -18.51 5.28
CA TYR A 278 -3.70 -18.77 4.98
C TYR A 278 -3.87 -19.99 4.06
N SER A 279 -5.08 -20.56 4.03
CA SER A 279 -5.42 -21.70 3.15
C SER A 279 -6.47 -21.37 2.09
N GLY A 280 -6.86 -20.09 1.99
CA GLY A 280 -7.82 -19.60 0.99
C GLY A 280 -7.15 -19.06 -0.27
N ASP A 281 -7.96 -18.55 -1.18
CA ASP A 281 -7.53 -17.86 -2.39
C ASP A 281 -7.00 -16.44 -2.09
N GLY A 282 -5.83 -16.37 -1.43
CA GLY A 282 -5.19 -15.10 -1.07
C GLY A 282 -6.06 -14.22 -0.18
N ILE A 283 -5.78 -12.92 -0.22
CA ILE A 283 -6.55 -11.89 0.46
C ILE A 283 -7.76 -11.48 -0.40
N ALA A 284 -7.65 -11.49 -1.73
CA ALA A 284 -8.77 -11.20 -2.61
C ALA A 284 -9.97 -12.15 -2.39
N GLY A 285 -9.72 -13.42 -2.09
CA GLY A 285 -10.79 -14.38 -1.74
C GLY A 285 -11.59 -13.97 -0.50
N LYS A 286 -11.01 -13.19 0.42
CA LYS A 286 -11.69 -12.70 1.64
C LYS A 286 -12.68 -11.58 1.33
N GLY A 287 -12.34 -10.66 0.41
CA GLY A 287 -13.11 -9.43 0.15
C GLY A 287 -14.57 -9.68 -0.25
N ILE A 288 -14.80 -10.68 -1.11
CA ILE A 288 -16.14 -11.09 -1.56
C ILE A 288 -17.04 -11.51 -0.38
N GLY A 289 -16.46 -12.15 0.64
CA GLY A 289 -17.17 -12.58 1.85
C GLY A 289 -17.74 -11.42 2.67
N TYR A 290 -17.07 -10.26 2.66
CA TYR A 290 -17.56 -9.03 3.31
C TYR A 290 -18.46 -8.18 2.41
N GLY A 291 -18.65 -8.56 1.14
CA GLY A 291 -19.37 -7.74 0.16
C GLY A 291 -18.55 -6.55 -0.36
N ILE A 292 -17.22 -6.65 -0.33
CA ILE A 292 -16.29 -5.64 -0.84
C ILE A 292 -16.00 -5.91 -2.32
N HIS A 293 -16.01 -4.87 -3.15
CA HIS A 293 -15.58 -4.99 -4.55
C HIS A 293 -14.11 -5.39 -4.58
N THR A 294 -13.77 -6.47 -5.26
CA THR A 294 -12.43 -7.05 -5.12
C THR A 294 -11.80 -7.34 -6.47
N ILE A 295 -10.50 -7.06 -6.60
CA ILE A 295 -9.68 -7.38 -7.77
C ILE A 295 -8.29 -7.83 -7.33
N ARG A 296 -7.70 -8.78 -8.06
CA ARG A 296 -6.28 -9.14 -7.96
C ARG A 296 -5.53 -8.64 -9.17
N VAL A 297 -4.34 -8.07 -8.97
CA VAL A 297 -3.51 -7.47 -10.02
C VAL A 297 -2.08 -8.00 -9.97
N ASP A 298 -1.41 -7.99 -11.11
CA ASP A 298 0.04 -8.13 -11.17
C ASP A 298 0.67 -6.86 -10.56
N GLY A 299 1.28 -7.01 -9.38
CA GLY A 299 1.89 -5.92 -8.63
C GLY A 299 3.22 -5.42 -9.21
N ASN A 300 3.81 -6.18 -10.15
CA ASN A 300 4.96 -5.73 -10.93
C ASN A 300 4.52 -4.92 -12.17
N ASP A 301 3.22 -4.85 -12.43
CA ASP A 301 2.62 -4.10 -13.54
C ASP A 301 2.18 -2.71 -13.09
N VAL A 302 3.00 -1.70 -13.37
CA VAL A 302 2.64 -0.30 -13.08
C VAL A 302 1.28 0.07 -13.69
N PHE A 303 0.98 -0.40 -14.90
CA PHE A 303 -0.25 -0.06 -15.60
C PHE A 303 -1.45 -0.79 -15.00
N ALA A 304 -1.31 -2.07 -14.69
CA ALA A 304 -2.41 -2.82 -14.08
C ALA A 304 -2.75 -2.28 -12.68
N VAL A 305 -1.71 -1.99 -11.88
CA VAL A 305 -1.87 -1.35 -10.57
C VAL A 305 -2.52 0.03 -10.70
N TYR A 306 -2.06 0.84 -11.66
CA TYR A 306 -2.63 2.17 -11.91
C TYR A 306 -4.11 2.07 -12.31
N ASN A 307 -4.44 1.24 -13.30
CA ASN A 307 -5.80 1.08 -13.82
C ASN A 307 -6.76 0.59 -12.72
N ALA A 308 -6.36 -0.45 -11.99
CA ALA A 308 -7.15 -0.99 -10.89
C ALA A 308 -7.37 0.05 -9.79
N THR A 309 -6.32 0.78 -9.40
CA THR A 309 -6.42 1.83 -8.38
C THR A 309 -7.28 3.00 -8.85
N LYS A 310 -7.17 3.39 -10.13
CA LYS A 310 -7.96 4.47 -10.72
C LYS A 310 -9.44 4.11 -10.75
N ALA A 311 -9.77 2.90 -11.18
CA ALA A 311 -11.14 2.38 -11.17
C ALA A 311 -11.67 2.22 -9.74
N ALA A 312 -10.86 1.67 -8.83
CA ALA A 312 -11.22 1.52 -7.42
C ALA A 312 -11.52 2.86 -6.76
N ARG A 313 -10.76 3.91 -7.10
CA ARG A 313 -11.01 5.27 -6.61
C ARG A 313 -12.37 5.79 -7.05
N VAL A 314 -12.72 5.61 -8.33
CA VAL A 314 -14.03 6.02 -8.86
C VAL A 314 -15.18 5.31 -8.12
N LEU A 315 -15.04 4.00 -7.86
CA LEU A 315 -16.01 3.23 -7.07
C LEU A 315 -16.06 3.67 -5.59
N ALA A 316 -14.90 3.90 -4.96
CA ALA A 316 -14.84 4.34 -3.58
C ALA A 316 -15.51 5.70 -3.38
N LEU A 317 -15.41 6.63 -4.34
CA LEU A 317 -16.13 7.91 -4.31
C LEU A 317 -17.66 7.76 -4.30
N THR A 318 -18.19 6.60 -4.72
CA THR A 318 -19.62 6.26 -4.63
C THR A 318 -19.97 5.49 -3.35
N ASN A 319 -19.12 5.53 -2.32
CA ASN A 319 -19.27 4.83 -1.03
C ASN A 319 -19.21 3.29 -1.15
N CYS A 320 -18.49 2.78 -2.14
CA CYS A 320 -18.27 1.35 -2.33
C CYS A 320 -16.82 1.01 -1.94
N PRO A 321 -16.58 0.31 -0.82
CA PRO A 321 -15.22 -0.09 -0.48
C PRO A 321 -14.66 -1.06 -1.53
N VAL A 322 -13.36 -0.95 -1.79
CA VAL A 322 -12.66 -1.79 -2.77
C VAL A 322 -11.45 -2.44 -2.13
N LEU A 323 -11.19 -3.71 -2.44
CA LEU A 323 -9.98 -4.46 -2.11
C LEU A 323 -9.19 -4.73 -3.39
N ILE A 324 -7.95 -4.28 -3.41
CA ILE A 324 -6.96 -4.62 -4.44
C ILE A 324 -5.93 -5.53 -3.79
N GLU A 325 -5.70 -6.72 -4.33
CA GLU A 325 -4.56 -7.57 -3.98
C GLU A 325 -3.52 -7.49 -5.10
N ALA A 326 -2.40 -6.83 -4.85
CA ALA A 326 -1.27 -6.75 -5.75
C ALA A 326 -0.29 -7.90 -5.47
N MET A 327 -0.17 -8.82 -6.42
CA MET A 327 0.74 -9.95 -6.35
C MET A 327 2.14 -9.50 -6.74
N THR A 328 3.12 -9.64 -5.85
CA THR A 328 4.50 -9.20 -6.10
C THR A 328 5.47 -10.17 -5.42
N TYR A 329 6.75 -9.81 -5.35
CA TYR A 329 7.77 -10.59 -4.69
C TYR A 329 8.72 -9.72 -3.88
N ARG A 330 9.00 -10.13 -2.63
CA ARG A 330 9.91 -9.41 -1.75
C ARG A 330 11.36 -9.78 -2.07
N LEU A 331 11.99 -9.05 -2.98
CA LEU A 331 13.36 -9.34 -3.43
C LEU A 331 14.40 -9.17 -2.31
N GLY A 332 14.22 -8.14 -1.47
CA GLY A 332 15.08 -7.90 -0.32
C GLY A 332 14.80 -8.83 0.87
N HIS A 333 15.65 -8.75 1.88
CA HIS A 333 15.33 -9.23 3.23
C HIS A 333 14.08 -8.52 3.77
N HIS A 334 13.46 -9.06 4.83
CA HIS A 334 12.32 -8.41 5.47
C HIS A 334 12.67 -7.00 5.95
N SER A 335 13.81 -6.89 6.65
CA SER A 335 14.42 -5.68 7.18
C SER A 335 15.93 -5.91 7.37
N THR A 336 16.64 -4.91 7.88
CA THR A 336 18.05 -5.07 8.29
C THR A 336 18.24 -6.01 9.49
N SER A 337 17.18 -6.38 10.20
CA SER A 337 17.22 -7.32 11.32
C SER A 337 16.93 -8.77 10.89
N ASP A 338 16.77 -9.01 9.59
CA ASP A 338 16.40 -10.29 9.02
C ASP A 338 17.47 -10.78 8.04
N ASP A 339 17.67 -12.10 8.01
CA ASP A 339 18.43 -12.80 6.98
C ASP A 339 17.57 -13.86 6.29
N SER A 340 16.89 -13.42 5.24
CA SER A 340 16.07 -14.29 4.41
C SER A 340 16.75 -15.50 3.75
N THR A 341 18.08 -15.56 3.69
CA THR A 341 18.77 -16.76 3.17
C THR A 341 18.54 -17.99 4.05
N ALA A 342 18.11 -17.79 5.31
CA ALA A 342 17.78 -18.87 6.24
C ALA A 342 16.47 -19.61 5.92
N TYR A 343 15.57 -19.04 5.10
CA TYR A 343 14.23 -19.61 4.86
C TYR A 343 13.71 -19.44 3.42
N ARG A 344 14.51 -18.87 2.50
CA ARG A 344 14.21 -18.80 1.07
C ARG A 344 15.41 -19.23 0.25
N SER A 345 15.16 -19.89 -0.86
CA SER A 345 16.23 -20.32 -1.75
C SER A 345 16.77 -19.15 -2.57
N ALA A 346 18.07 -19.16 -2.87
CA ALA A 346 18.67 -18.18 -3.76
C ALA A 346 18.12 -18.28 -5.19
N ASP A 347 17.74 -19.49 -5.63
CA ASP A 347 17.18 -19.74 -6.96
C ASP A 347 15.83 -19.04 -7.13
N GLU A 348 14.95 -19.12 -6.13
CA GLU A 348 13.66 -18.42 -6.14
C GLU A 348 13.85 -16.90 -6.29
N VAL A 349 14.74 -16.28 -5.49
CA VAL A 349 15.00 -14.83 -5.58
C VAL A 349 15.60 -14.46 -6.94
N LYS A 350 16.48 -15.31 -7.48
CA LYS A 350 17.12 -15.12 -8.77
C LYS A 350 16.11 -15.15 -9.92
N GLU A 351 15.14 -16.08 -9.90
CA GLU A 351 14.08 -16.14 -10.89
C GLU A 351 13.32 -14.81 -10.98
N TRP A 352 12.88 -14.26 -9.84
CA TRP A 352 12.21 -12.96 -9.83
C TRP A 352 13.11 -11.80 -10.29
N THR A 353 14.38 -11.83 -9.91
CA THR A 353 15.37 -10.80 -10.29
C THR A 353 15.69 -10.83 -11.78
N GLU A 354 15.72 -12.00 -12.42
CA GLU A 354 16.09 -12.12 -13.83
C GLU A 354 14.87 -12.05 -14.77
N LEU A 355 13.72 -12.56 -14.33
CA LEU A 355 12.55 -12.74 -15.18
C LEU A 355 11.52 -11.61 -15.06
N ASP A 356 11.33 -11.01 -13.89
CA ASP A 356 10.20 -10.10 -13.65
C ASP A 356 10.48 -8.95 -12.66
N LEU A 357 11.47 -8.12 -12.97
CA LEU A 357 11.72 -6.87 -12.23
C LEU A 357 10.79 -5.73 -12.69
N PRO A 358 10.01 -5.09 -11.79
CA PRO A 358 9.09 -4.01 -12.15
C PRO A 358 9.77 -2.83 -12.84
N ILE A 359 10.95 -2.43 -12.33
CA ILE A 359 11.74 -1.33 -12.90
C ILE A 359 12.17 -1.63 -14.32
N LEU A 360 12.68 -2.85 -14.59
CA LEU A 360 13.15 -3.24 -15.91
C LEU A 360 11.98 -3.37 -16.88
N ARG A 361 10.87 -3.95 -16.44
CA ARG A 361 9.65 -4.10 -17.24
C ARG A 361 9.10 -2.75 -17.70
N TYR A 362 9.05 -1.78 -16.79
CA TYR A 362 8.61 -0.42 -17.12
C TYR A 362 9.61 0.34 -17.99
N ARG A 363 10.92 0.13 -17.80
CA ARG A 363 11.96 0.69 -18.67
C ARG A 363 11.79 0.24 -20.12
N LYS A 364 11.59 -1.06 -20.36
CA LYS A 364 11.37 -1.61 -21.71
C LYS A 364 10.20 -0.93 -22.42
N PHE A 365 9.10 -0.66 -21.69
CA PHE A 365 7.99 0.14 -22.21
C PHE A 365 8.41 1.56 -22.61
N LEU A 366 9.15 2.26 -21.75
CA LEU A 366 9.58 3.63 -22.08
C LEU A 366 10.53 3.65 -23.29
N GLU A 367 11.40 2.67 -23.41
CA GLU A 367 12.30 2.50 -24.56
C GLU A 367 11.52 2.19 -25.84
N SER A 368 10.49 1.34 -25.78
CA SER A 368 9.64 1.02 -26.95
C SER A 368 8.84 2.22 -27.47
N LYS A 369 8.47 3.16 -26.60
CA LYS A 369 7.85 4.44 -26.98
C LYS A 369 8.87 5.52 -27.40
N GLY A 370 10.17 5.26 -27.33
CA GLY A 370 11.22 6.27 -27.56
C GLY A 370 11.25 7.38 -26.50
N TRP A 371 10.71 7.10 -25.30
CA TRP A 371 10.63 8.05 -24.20
C TRP A 371 11.80 7.93 -23.22
N TRP A 372 12.55 6.83 -23.27
CA TRP A 372 13.75 6.63 -22.48
C TRP A 372 14.83 5.96 -23.34
N ASN A 373 16.09 6.11 -22.94
CA ASN A 373 17.22 5.45 -23.58
C ASN A 373 18.38 5.27 -22.58
N MET A 374 19.42 4.55 -22.99
CA MET A 374 20.56 4.23 -22.13
C MET A 374 21.34 5.46 -21.64
N GLU A 375 21.44 6.52 -22.44
CA GLU A 375 22.15 7.74 -22.04
C GLU A 375 21.37 8.52 -20.98
N MET A 376 20.05 8.68 -21.17
CA MET A 376 19.16 9.28 -20.18
C MET A 376 19.20 8.49 -18.87
N ASP A 377 19.21 7.16 -18.95
CA ASP A 377 19.28 6.27 -17.80
C ASP A 377 20.56 6.48 -17.00
N LYS A 378 21.71 6.47 -17.68
CA LYS A 378 23.02 6.68 -17.05
C LYS A 378 23.12 8.05 -16.39
N GLN A 379 22.66 9.11 -17.07
CA GLN A 379 22.65 10.47 -16.54
C GLN A 379 21.75 10.56 -15.30
N TRP A 380 20.54 9.99 -15.37
CA TRP A 380 19.60 9.99 -14.25
C TRP A 380 20.13 9.23 -13.03
N LEU A 381 20.62 8.00 -13.21
CA LEU A 381 21.14 7.18 -12.12
C LEU A 381 22.37 7.81 -11.46
N SER A 382 23.25 8.44 -12.25
CA SER A 382 24.38 9.20 -11.70
C SER A 382 23.90 10.41 -10.89
N LYS A 383 22.95 11.18 -11.42
CA LYS A 383 22.40 12.36 -10.75
C LYS A 383 21.73 11.97 -9.43
N ILE A 384 20.83 10.99 -9.45
CA ILE A 384 20.05 10.65 -8.25
C ILE A 384 20.93 10.03 -7.16
N LYS A 385 21.96 9.25 -7.54
CA LYS A 385 22.96 8.76 -6.59
C LYS A 385 23.67 9.92 -5.88
N SER A 386 24.07 10.95 -6.63
CA SER A 386 24.69 12.15 -6.05
C SER A 386 23.73 12.89 -5.11
N GLU A 387 22.47 13.09 -5.51
CA GLU A 387 21.45 13.75 -4.68
C GLU A 387 21.18 12.96 -3.38
N VAL A 388 21.04 11.64 -3.44
CA VAL A 388 20.86 10.80 -2.25
C VAL A 388 22.05 10.92 -1.30
N LEU A 389 23.28 10.85 -1.82
CA LEU A 389 24.50 10.99 -1.01
C LEU A 389 24.64 12.40 -0.41
N GLU A 390 24.22 13.43 -1.13
CA GLU A 390 24.20 14.80 -0.62
C GLU A 390 23.25 14.93 0.57
N SER A 391 21.98 14.50 0.41
CA SER A 391 21.00 14.49 1.50
C SER A 391 21.45 13.64 2.69
N PHE A 392 22.06 12.49 2.43
CA PHE A 392 22.62 11.59 3.45
C PHE A 392 23.70 12.28 4.28
N ASN A 393 24.72 12.83 3.61
CA ASN A 393 25.85 13.51 4.25
C ASN A 393 25.42 14.78 4.99
N LYS A 394 24.36 15.44 4.51
CA LYS A 394 23.75 16.58 5.20
C LYS A 394 23.08 16.13 6.49
N ALA A 395 22.21 15.12 6.44
CA ALA A 395 21.45 14.63 7.59
C ALA A 395 22.35 14.07 8.71
N GLU A 396 23.44 13.39 8.37
CA GLU A 396 24.41 12.84 9.33
C GLU A 396 25.07 13.91 10.21
N LYS A 397 25.21 15.14 9.70
CA LYS A 397 25.85 16.26 10.43
C LYS A 397 24.86 17.06 11.28
N VAL A 398 23.56 16.80 11.14
CA VAL A 398 22.51 17.54 11.84
C VAL A 398 22.33 16.93 13.24
N LYS A 399 22.38 17.80 14.25
CA LYS A 399 22.15 17.40 15.64
C LYS A 399 20.71 16.92 15.88
N LYS A 400 20.54 16.10 16.90
CA LYS A 400 19.24 15.68 17.44
C LYS A 400 18.60 16.81 18.25
N LEU A 401 17.29 16.79 18.43
CA LEU A 401 16.59 17.70 19.35
C LEU A 401 17.10 17.50 20.79
N PRO A 402 16.99 18.50 21.68
CA PRO A 402 17.39 18.36 23.08
C PRO A 402 16.71 17.16 23.76
N PRO A 403 17.36 16.47 24.72
CA PRO A 403 16.81 15.26 25.34
C PRO A 403 15.45 15.46 26.00
N ASP A 404 15.15 16.66 26.52
CA ASP A 404 13.88 16.98 27.17
C ASP A 404 12.69 17.09 26.19
N GLU A 405 12.94 17.07 24.88
CA GLU A 405 11.89 16.95 23.86
C GLU A 405 11.09 15.63 24.00
N LEU A 406 11.65 14.61 24.67
CA LEU A 406 10.97 13.33 24.93
C LEU A 406 9.66 13.50 25.72
N PHE A 407 9.49 14.60 26.45
CA PHE A 407 8.29 14.90 27.24
C PHE A 407 7.23 15.70 26.47
N ASN A 408 7.58 16.25 25.32
CA ASN A 408 6.68 17.08 24.51
C ASN A 408 5.80 16.18 23.61
N ASP A 409 4.60 16.66 23.26
CA ASP A 409 3.59 15.99 22.43
C ASP A 409 3.03 14.66 22.98
N VAL A 410 3.31 14.30 24.24
CA VAL A 410 2.61 13.19 24.92
C VAL A 410 1.11 13.53 25.06
N TYR A 411 0.83 14.80 25.38
CA TYR A 411 -0.48 15.42 25.38
C TYR A 411 -0.38 16.78 24.68
N ALA A 412 -1.52 17.42 24.36
CA ALA A 412 -1.55 18.76 23.80
C ALA A 412 -0.92 19.80 24.75
N GLU A 413 -1.19 19.67 26.05
CA GLU A 413 -0.54 20.43 27.12
C GLU A 413 0.18 19.46 28.06
N ILE A 414 1.42 19.78 28.43
CA ILE A 414 2.23 18.93 29.30
C ILE A 414 1.62 18.93 30.72
N PRO A 415 1.17 17.79 31.26
CA PRO A 415 0.65 17.72 32.62
C PRO A 415 1.73 18.01 33.67
N GLU A 416 1.34 18.52 34.84
CA GLU A 416 2.28 18.86 35.93
C GLU A 416 3.22 17.71 36.32
N ALA A 417 2.72 16.47 36.30
CA ALA A 417 3.55 15.30 36.55
C ALA A 417 4.69 15.13 35.51
N LEU A 418 4.40 15.36 34.21
CA LEU A 418 5.41 15.31 33.16
C LEU A 418 6.36 16.52 33.23
N LYS A 419 5.88 17.70 33.60
CA LYS A 419 6.75 18.87 33.86
C LYS A 419 7.76 18.58 34.97
N LYS A 420 7.31 17.93 36.05
CA LYS A 420 8.19 17.51 37.15
C LYS A 420 9.26 16.53 36.66
N GLN A 421 8.88 15.50 35.92
CA GLN A 421 9.83 14.53 35.34
C GLN A 421 10.82 15.19 34.37
N LYS A 422 10.36 16.15 33.56
CA LYS A 422 11.21 16.97 32.70
C LYS A 422 12.27 17.72 33.51
N THR A 423 11.88 18.39 34.59
CA THR A 423 12.81 19.06 35.51
C THR A 423 13.78 18.08 36.17
N GLU A 424 13.30 16.90 36.59
CA GLU A 424 14.14 15.85 37.16
C GLU A 424 15.23 15.38 36.17
N LEU A 425 14.89 15.21 34.88
CA LEU A 425 15.87 14.89 33.83
C LEU A 425 16.90 16.01 33.68
N LEU A 426 16.47 17.27 33.59
CA LEU A 426 17.39 18.39 33.41
C LEU A 426 18.38 18.50 34.59
N ASN A 427 17.89 18.37 35.82
CA ASN A 427 18.74 18.34 37.02
C ASN A 427 19.72 17.15 37.01
N HIS A 428 19.27 15.98 36.52
CA HIS A 428 20.12 14.80 36.39
C HIS A 428 21.23 15.02 35.35
N LEU A 429 20.92 15.61 34.21
CA LEU A 429 21.90 15.92 33.15
C LEU A 429 22.87 17.03 33.56
N GLU A 430 22.44 17.99 34.38
CA GLU A 430 23.36 18.99 34.96
C GLU A 430 24.38 18.32 35.90
N LYS A 431 23.94 17.35 36.70
CA LYS A 431 24.80 16.69 37.71
C LYS A 431 25.66 15.54 37.15
N TYR A 432 25.15 14.81 36.17
CA TYR A 432 25.73 13.56 35.66
C TYR A 432 25.89 13.54 34.14
N GLY A 433 25.82 14.70 33.47
CA GLY A 433 25.89 14.81 32.01
C GLY A 433 27.16 14.21 31.40
N GLU A 434 28.27 14.17 32.15
CA GLU A 434 29.51 13.54 31.72
C GLU A 434 29.38 12.02 31.51
N ARG A 435 28.33 11.39 32.05
CA ARG A 435 28.01 9.98 31.83
C ARG A 435 27.23 9.71 30.54
N TYR A 436 26.82 10.76 29.84
CA TYR A 436 26.08 10.69 28.58
C TYR A 436 26.92 11.33 27.46
N PRO A 437 27.96 10.64 26.96
CA PRO A 437 28.88 11.20 25.97
C PRO A 437 28.17 11.59 24.66
N GLU A 438 27.05 10.95 24.34
CA GLU A 438 26.24 11.26 23.15
C GLU A 438 25.54 12.62 23.20
N LEU A 439 25.48 13.30 24.36
CA LEU A 439 24.86 14.63 24.49
C LEU A 439 25.49 15.67 23.54
N GLU A 440 26.74 15.47 23.12
CA GLU A 440 27.37 16.36 22.13
C GLU A 440 26.63 16.38 20.78
N ASN A 441 25.92 15.29 20.44
CA ASN A 441 25.13 15.14 19.22
C ASN A 441 23.71 15.73 19.35
N PHE A 442 23.31 16.18 20.54
CA PHE A 442 22.03 16.82 20.79
C PHE A 442 22.21 18.36 20.78
N GLU A 443 21.15 19.08 20.40
CA GLU A 443 21.09 20.51 20.66
C GLU A 443 21.09 20.80 22.17
N LYS A 444 21.55 22.00 22.52
CA LYS A 444 21.62 22.46 23.91
C LYS A 444 20.28 22.97 24.40
#